data_AF-A0AAJ1W4Q1-F1
#
_entry.id   AF-A0AAJ1W4Q1-F1
#
_cell.length_a   1.000
_cell.length_b   1.000
_cell.length_c   1.000
_cell.angle_alpha   90.00
_cell.angle_beta   90.00
_cell.angle_gamma   90.00
#
_symmetry.space_group_name_H-M   'P 1'
#
loop_
_entity.id
_entity.type
_entity.pdbx_description
1 polymer ?
#
loop_
_entity_poly.entity_id
_entity_poly.type
_entity_poly.pdbx_seq_one_letter_code
_entity_poly.pdbx_strand_id
1 'polypeptide(L)'
;MTATVPGVIAWPVIVLMMVILTARYRLCRANLYDTYYNNLMAFVLVAQLLREGSVESVLARSSLITVTTAQQLGFVAMVFASCELIGFTMLWTGLSPAETRRQHRYYRQASVISCVCFLAAATRARVAGQTLEVSGGWDGVAAWSFYLLVLLVMAARFIWMFASELRKAASRRGRLLATSGLVLGVLAAAGCLEALIFAVTDELGWTNTVRSRLWLHGFEFFCIAVFVYILGAVPLIGKLISRIGLDSRSRAHKRLRPLWLTMTTVVPDVALNRPGFHAPSGFCDPAGLPVTSWE
;
A
#
# COMPACT_ATOMS: atom_id res chain seq x y z
N MET A 1 22.52 -12.57 -15.67
CA MET A 1 22.08 -12.50 -14.27
C MET A 1 21.26 -11.22 -14.12
N THR A 2 20.00 -11.34 -13.76
CA THR A 2 18.97 -10.27 -13.74
C THR A 2 18.71 -9.72 -12.34
N ALA A 3 19.09 -10.47 -11.30
CA ALA A 3 18.97 -10.03 -9.90
C ALA A 3 20.09 -9.04 -9.53
N THR A 4 19.70 -7.80 -9.22
CA THR A 4 20.63 -6.74 -8.79
C THR A 4 21.18 -6.99 -7.37
N VAL A 5 20.42 -7.71 -6.54
CA VAL A 5 20.79 -8.02 -5.15
C VAL A 5 21.25 -9.48 -5.05
N PRO A 6 22.39 -9.79 -4.39
CA PRO A 6 22.83 -11.16 -4.19
C PRO A 6 21.77 -12.00 -3.45
N GLY A 7 21.52 -13.23 -3.93
CA GLY A 7 20.52 -14.13 -3.34
C GLY A 7 20.71 -14.40 -1.85
N VAL A 8 21.96 -14.40 -1.37
CA VAL A 8 22.31 -14.56 0.06
C VAL A 8 21.68 -13.47 0.93
N ILE A 9 21.47 -12.26 0.38
CA ILE A 9 20.84 -11.13 1.06
C ILE A 9 19.33 -11.11 0.76
N ALA A 10 18.94 -11.37 -0.50
CA ALA A 10 17.55 -11.30 -0.92
C ALA A 10 16.66 -12.34 -0.23
N TRP A 11 17.10 -13.60 -0.12
CA TRP A 11 16.29 -14.68 0.45
C TRP A 11 15.91 -14.48 1.92
N PRO A 12 16.83 -14.11 2.84
CA PRO A 12 16.46 -13.80 4.22
C PRO A 12 15.39 -12.69 4.30
N VAL A 13 15.50 -11.66 3.46
CA VAL A 13 14.51 -10.57 3.41
C VAL A 13 13.17 -11.06 2.90
N ILE A 14 13.15 -11.85 1.81
CA ILE A 14 11.92 -12.44 1.26
C ILE A 14 11.24 -13.37 2.27
N VAL A 15 12.01 -14.19 2.99
CA VAL A 15 11.49 -15.07 4.06
C VAL A 15 10.87 -14.24 5.18
N LEU A 16 11.56 -13.20 5.64
CA LEU A 16 11.02 -12.29 6.65
C LEU A 16 9.73 -11.60 6.16
N MET A 17 9.69 -11.18 4.90
CA MET A 17 8.48 -10.64 4.27
C MET A 17 7.33 -11.64 4.32
N MET A 18 7.54 -12.89 3.91
CA MET A 18 6.52 -13.95 3.98
C MET A 18 5.99 -14.15 5.40
N VAL A 19 6.88 -14.16 6.40
CA VAL A 19 6.51 -14.30 7.82
C VAL A 19 5.66 -13.11 8.28
N ILE A 20 6.10 -11.87 8.00
CA ILE A 20 5.37 -10.65 8.38
C ILE A 20 4.00 -10.63 7.71
N LEU A 21 3.92 -10.93 6.41
CA LEU A 21 2.66 -10.95 5.67
C LEU A 21 1.68 -11.98 6.25
N THR A 22 2.16 -13.20 6.51
CA THR A 22 1.36 -14.27 7.11
C THR A 22 0.86 -13.86 8.50
N ALA A 23 1.74 -13.29 9.33
CA ALA A 23 1.38 -12.78 10.64
C ALA A 23 0.33 -11.66 10.55
N ARG A 24 0.47 -10.73 9.60
CA ARG A 24 -0.52 -9.66 9.37
C ARG A 24 -1.86 -10.21 8.91
N TYR A 25 -1.90 -11.17 7.98
CA TYR A 25 -3.18 -11.76 7.57
C TYR A 25 -3.90 -12.49 8.73
N ARG A 26 -3.15 -13.07 9.67
CA ARG A 26 -3.71 -13.73 10.86
C ARG A 26 -4.12 -12.76 11.96
N LEU A 27 -3.36 -11.69 12.18
CA LEU A 27 -3.49 -10.83 13.36
C LEU A 27 -4.09 -9.44 13.04
N CYS A 28 -3.99 -8.97 11.81
CA CYS A 28 -4.34 -7.64 11.33
C CYS A 28 -5.26 -7.72 10.10
N ARG A 29 -6.51 -8.16 10.30
CA ARG A 29 -7.56 -8.19 9.26
C ARG A 29 -8.89 -7.56 9.70
N ALA A 30 -8.86 -6.73 10.75
CA ALA A 30 -10.09 -6.22 11.35
C ALA A 30 -10.76 -5.14 10.48
N ASN A 31 -9.96 -4.30 9.81
CA ASN A 31 -10.43 -3.09 9.16
C ASN A 31 -10.07 -3.06 7.68
N LEU A 32 -10.81 -2.28 6.89
CA LEU A 32 -10.57 -2.13 5.45
C LEU A 32 -9.16 -1.57 5.14
N TYR A 33 -8.65 -0.73 6.04
CA TYR A 33 -7.28 -0.21 6.00
C TYR A 33 -6.22 -1.31 6.01
N ASP A 34 -6.36 -2.27 6.92
CA ASP A 34 -5.48 -3.43 7.01
C ASP A 34 -5.59 -4.30 5.75
N THR A 35 -6.80 -4.47 5.21
CA THR A 35 -7.02 -5.25 3.98
C THR A 35 -6.27 -4.66 2.80
N TYR A 36 -6.43 -3.36 2.52
CA TYR A 36 -5.71 -2.70 1.42
C TYR A 36 -4.20 -2.77 1.60
N TYR A 37 -3.71 -2.55 2.82
CA TYR A 37 -2.28 -2.60 3.08
C TYR A 37 -1.71 -4.03 2.96
N ASN A 38 -2.43 -5.04 3.43
CA ASN A 38 -2.02 -6.44 3.30
C ASN A 38 -1.99 -6.87 1.83
N ASN A 39 -2.97 -6.45 1.03
CA ASN A 39 -2.98 -6.72 -0.41
C ASN A 39 -1.82 -6.03 -1.13
N LEU A 40 -1.52 -4.77 -0.79
CA LEU A 40 -0.32 -4.07 -1.24
C LEU A 40 0.94 -4.90 -0.94
N MET A 41 1.12 -5.35 0.31
CA MET A 41 2.27 -6.17 0.70
C MET A 41 2.34 -7.51 -0.05
N ALA A 42 1.19 -8.14 -0.32
CA ALA A 42 1.12 -9.37 -1.08
C ALA A 42 1.56 -9.16 -2.53
N PHE A 43 1.07 -8.13 -3.21
CA PHE A 43 1.48 -7.80 -4.58
C PHE A 43 2.96 -7.41 -4.66
N VAL A 44 3.48 -6.67 -3.68
CA VAL A 44 4.92 -6.34 -3.58
C VAL A 44 5.76 -7.61 -3.40
N LEU A 45 5.33 -8.57 -2.58
CA LEU A 45 6.01 -9.85 -2.42
C LEU A 45 5.99 -10.67 -3.71
N VAL A 46 4.86 -10.71 -4.41
CA VAL A 46 4.75 -11.37 -5.71
C VAL A 46 5.70 -10.73 -6.72
N ALA A 47 5.75 -9.40 -6.78
CA ALA A 47 6.68 -8.68 -7.65
C ALA A 47 8.15 -9.00 -7.32
N GLN A 48 8.49 -9.14 -6.04
CA GLN A 48 9.85 -9.52 -5.61
C GLN A 48 10.21 -10.95 -5.98
N LEU A 49 9.31 -11.91 -5.74
CA LEU A 49 9.53 -13.30 -6.11
C LEU A 49 9.69 -13.47 -7.62
N LEU A 50 8.88 -12.78 -8.42
CA LEU A 50 8.93 -12.86 -9.88
C LEU A 50 10.21 -12.25 -10.49
N ARG A 51 10.91 -11.38 -9.75
CA ARG A 51 12.17 -10.76 -10.18
C ARG A 51 13.40 -11.43 -9.57
N GLU A 52 13.22 -12.42 -8.71
CA GLU A 52 14.35 -13.10 -8.09
C GLU A 52 14.94 -14.15 -9.04
N GLY A 53 16.24 -14.07 -9.29
CA GLY A 53 16.94 -14.86 -10.31
C GLY A 53 16.81 -16.37 -10.08
N SER A 54 16.78 -16.80 -8.82
CA SER A 54 16.54 -18.20 -8.45
C SER A 54 15.16 -18.66 -8.92
N VAL A 55 14.12 -17.85 -8.69
CA VAL A 55 12.73 -18.14 -9.07
C VAL A 55 12.56 -18.08 -10.58
N GLU A 56 13.11 -17.05 -11.24
CA GLU A 56 13.14 -16.93 -12.71
C GLU A 56 13.76 -18.19 -13.34
N SER A 57 14.86 -18.71 -12.77
CA SER A 57 15.53 -19.92 -13.28
C SER A 57 14.69 -21.19 -13.11
N VAL A 58 13.90 -21.30 -12.04
CA VAL A 58 13.03 -22.46 -11.79
C VAL A 58 11.83 -22.39 -12.73
N LEU A 59 11.23 -21.22 -12.88
CA LEU A 59 10.10 -20.99 -13.78
C LEU A 59 10.48 -21.28 -15.24
N ALA A 60 11.64 -20.80 -15.68
CA ALA A 60 12.16 -21.08 -17.01
C ALA A 60 12.43 -22.58 -17.22
N ARG A 61 13.04 -23.27 -16.24
CA ARG A 61 13.30 -24.72 -16.31
C ARG A 61 12.03 -25.57 -16.32
N SER A 62 11.00 -25.13 -15.61
CA SER A 62 9.70 -25.81 -15.57
C SER A 62 8.85 -25.56 -16.82
N SER A 63 9.31 -24.76 -17.79
CA SER A 63 8.58 -24.32 -18.99
C SER A 63 7.24 -23.63 -18.72
N LEU A 64 6.98 -23.21 -17.47
CA LEU A 64 5.73 -22.57 -17.08
C LEU A 64 5.61 -21.16 -17.68
N ILE A 65 6.66 -20.34 -17.50
CA ILE A 65 6.75 -18.98 -18.07
C ILE A 65 8.21 -18.63 -18.38
N THR A 66 8.40 -17.74 -19.36
CA THR A 66 9.73 -17.19 -19.68
C THR A 66 10.17 -16.17 -18.62
N VAL A 67 11.49 -15.96 -18.49
CA VAL A 67 12.07 -14.94 -17.60
C VAL A 67 11.47 -13.56 -17.89
N THR A 68 11.37 -13.19 -19.18
CA THR A 68 10.75 -11.93 -19.61
C THR A 68 9.29 -11.81 -19.18
N THR A 69 8.53 -12.92 -19.26
CA THR A 69 7.14 -12.94 -18.80
C THR A 69 7.06 -12.78 -17.28
N ALA A 70 7.94 -13.42 -16.51
CA ALA A 70 8.01 -13.24 -15.06
C ALA A 70 8.25 -11.77 -14.69
N GLN A 71 9.18 -11.09 -15.37
CA GLN A 71 9.47 -9.68 -15.15
C GLN A 71 8.29 -8.77 -15.50
N GLN A 72 7.62 -9.01 -16.64
CA GLN A 72 6.41 -8.27 -17.02
C GLN A 72 5.29 -8.47 -15.99
N LEU A 73 5.10 -9.69 -15.49
CA LEU A 73 4.15 -9.97 -14.41
C LEU A 73 4.55 -9.29 -13.09
N GLY A 74 5.85 -9.13 -12.83
CA GLY A 74 6.36 -8.34 -11.70
C GLY A 74 5.96 -6.86 -11.79
N PHE A 75 6.04 -6.25 -12.98
CA PHE A 75 5.53 -4.89 -13.20
C PHE A 75 4.01 -4.81 -13.03
N VAL A 76 3.25 -5.77 -13.55
CA VAL A 76 1.79 -5.87 -13.35
C VAL A 76 1.44 -5.97 -11.86
N ALA A 77 2.17 -6.79 -11.10
CA ALA A 77 1.99 -6.87 -9.66
C ALA A 77 2.24 -5.51 -8.97
N MET A 78 3.24 -4.73 -9.41
CA MET A 78 3.47 -3.38 -8.88
C MET A 78 2.36 -2.37 -9.22
N VAL A 79 1.71 -2.50 -10.38
CA VAL A 79 0.53 -1.69 -10.71
C VAL A 79 -0.62 -2.00 -9.74
N PHE A 80 -0.87 -3.28 -9.45
CA PHE A 80 -1.88 -3.66 -8.46
C PHE A 80 -1.50 -3.24 -7.03
N ALA A 81 -0.22 -3.37 -6.65
CA ALA A 81 0.29 -2.84 -5.39
C ALA A 81 -0.04 -1.34 -5.24
N SER A 82 0.26 -0.55 -6.29
CA SER A 82 -0.02 0.88 -6.34
C SER A 82 -1.52 1.17 -6.27
N CYS A 83 -2.36 0.36 -6.93
CA CYS A 83 -3.81 0.44 -6.85
C CYS A 83 -4.33 0.22 -5.42
N GLU A 84 -3.84 -0.79 -4.70
CA GLU A 84 -4.24 -1.04 -3.31
C GLU A 84 -3.75 0.08 -2.38
N LEU A 85 -2.58 0.67 -2.65
CA LEU A 85 -2.09 1.84 -1.93
C LEU A 85 -2.97 3.07 -2.18
N ILE A 86 -3.53 3.27 -3.38
CA ILE A 86 -4.53 4.32 -3.62
C ILE A 86 -5.73 4.13 -2.67
N GLY A 87 -6.30 2.93 -2.60
CA GLY A 87 -7.41 2.62 -1.70
C GLY A 87 -7.08 2.90 -0.22
N PHE A 88 -5.85 2.58 0.19
CA PHE A 88 -5.33 2.93 1.51
C PHE A 88 -5.28 4.45 1.74
N THR A 89 -4.71 5.22 0.80
CA THR A 89 -4.61 6.69 0.96
C THR A 89 -5.97 7.35 1.03
N MET A 90 -6.98 6.80 0.34
CA MET A 90 -8.36 7.31 0.40
C MET A 90 -8.93 7.19 1.81
N LEU A 91 -8.78 6.03 2.45
CA LEU A 91 -9.18 5.84 3.84
C LEU A 91 -8.38 6.75 4.78
N TRP A 92 -7.07 6.87 4.55
CA TRP A 92 -6.21 7.75 5.35
C TRP A 92 -6.70 9.19 5.32
N THR A 93 -7.10 9.68 4.15
CA THR A 93 -7.60 11.05 3.98
C THR A 93 -8.99 11.29 4.57
N GLY A 94 -9.62 10.27 5.16
CA GLY A 94 -10.87 10.37 5.90
C GLY A 94 -12.13 10.00 5.11
N LEU A 95 -12.00 9.43 3.90
CA LEU A 95 -13.17 8.93 3.17
C LEU A 95 -13.82 7.76 3.91
N SER A 96 -15.15 7.68 3.86
CA SER A 96 -15.85 6.54 4.46
C SER A 96 -15.47 5.22 3.76
N PRO A 97 -15.57 4.07 4.43
CA PRO A 97 -15.28 2.77 3.81
C PRO A 97 -16.18 2.45 2.60
N ALA A 98 -17.43 2.91 2.61
CA ALA A 98 -18.38 2.67 1.52
C ALA A 98 -18.01 3.48 0.26
N GLU A 99 -17.72 4.77 0.43
CA GLU A 99 -17.29 5.64 -0.67
C GLU A 99 -15.94 5.21 -1.23
N THR A 100 -15.01 4.82 -0.35
CA THR A 100 -13.70 4.32 -0.76
C THR A 100 -13.86 3.08 -1.62
N ARG A 101 -14.67 2.08 -1.23
CA ARG A 101 -14.93 0.91 -2.07
C ARG A 101 -15.51 1.27 -3.42
N ARG A 102 -16.47 2.21 -3.46
CA ARG A 102 -17.09 2.64 -4.72
C ARG A 102 -16.06 3.26 -5.66
N GLN A 103 -15.27 4.22 -5.18
CA GLN A 103 -14.28 4.92 -6.01
C GLN A 103 -13.08 4.01 -6.36
N HIS A 104 -12.64 3.17 -5.41
CA HIS A 104 -11.53 2.24 -5.62
C HIS A 104 -11.82 1.20 -6.71
N ARG A 105 -13.08 0.83 -6.94
CA ARG A 105 -13.46 -0.03 -8.08
C ARG A 105 -13.05 0.57 -9.43
N TYR A 106 -13.20 1.87 -9.63
CA TYR A 106 -12.78 2.53 -10.87
C TYR A 106 -11.25 2.53 -11.02
N TYR A 107 -10.51 2.76 -9.93
CA TYR A 107 -9.06 2.62 -9.95
C TYR A 107 -8.59 1.20 -10.25
N ARG A 108 -9.28 0.18 -9.72
CA ARG A 108 -9.01 -1.23 -10.04
C ARG A 108 -9.28 -1.53 -11.51
N GLN A 109 -10.40 -1.07 -12.06
CA GLN A 109 -10.70 -1.21 -13.49
C GLN A 109 -9.64 -0.53 -14.36
N ALA A 110 -9.28 0.72 -14.04
CA ALA A 110 -8.23 1.45 -14.72
C ALA A 110 -6.87 0.72 -14.64
N SER A 111 -6.56 0.11 -13.49
CA SER A 111 -5.34 -0.68 -13.30
C SER A 111 -5.33 -1.94 -14.16
N VAL A 112 -6.46 -2.65 -14.25
CA VAL A 112 -6.60 -3.82 -15.14
C VAL A 112 -6.41 -3.41 -16.60
N ILE A 113 -7.08 -2.33 -17.03
CA ILE A 113 -6.96 -1.82 -18.42
C ILE A 113 -5.52 -1.41 -18.72
N SER A 114 -4.88 -0.65 -17.83
CA SER A 114 -3.47 -0.26 -17.93
C SER A 114 -2.54 -1.49 -18.02
N CYS A 115 -2.78 -2.53 -17.22
CA CYS A 115 -2.00 -3.77 -17.29
C CYS A 115 -2.19 -4.51 -18.63
N VAL A 116 -3.42 -4.57 -19.15
CA VAL A 116 -3.68 -5.19 -20.46
C VAL A 116 -2.98 -4.42 -21.57
N CYS A 117 -3.07 -3.09 -21.57
CA CYS A 117 -2.38 -2.23 -22.53
C CYS A 117 -0.85 -2.35 -22.42
N PHE A 118 -0.32 -2.39 -21.18
CA PHE A 118 1.09 -2.63 -20.91
C PHE A 118 1.57 -3.96 -21.49
N LEU A 119 0.87 -5.06 -21.22
CA LEU A 119 1.23 -6.39 -21.72
C LEU A 119 1.14 -6.48 -23.24
N ALA A 120 0.14 -5.81 -23.84
CA ALA A 120 0.01 -5.73 -25.29
C ALA A 120 1.21 -4.99 -25.90
N ALA A 121 1.53 -3.79 -25.40
CA ALA A 121 2.66 -3.00 -25.87
C ALA A 121 4.01 -3.70 -25.64
N ALA A 122 4.17 -4.42 -24.53
CA ALA A 122 5.39 -5.16 -24.20
C ALA A 122 5.52 -6.52 -24.93
N THR A 123 4.61 -6.82 -25.88
CA THR A 123 4.64 -8.10 -26.59
C THR A 123 5.88 -8.28 -27.45
N ARG A 124 6.37 -7.22 -28.12
CA ARG A 124 7.59 -7.30 -28.93
C ARG A 124 8.79 -7.72 -28.10
N ALA A 125 9.00 -7.08 -26.94
CA ALA A 125 10.06 -7.41 -26.00
C ALA A 125 9.97 -8.88 -25.54
N ARG A 126 8.75 -9.34 -25.24
CA ARG A 126 8.48 -10.73 -24.84
C ARG A 126 8.81 -11.75 -25.94
N VAL A 127 8.40 -11.48 -27.18
CA VAL A 127 8.67 -12.34 -28.35
C VAL A 127 10.18 -12.37 -28.65
N ALA A 128 10.87 -11.24 -28.49
CA ALA A 128 12.32 -11.14 -28.65
C ALA A 128 13.12 -11.76 -27.50
N GLY A 129 12.47 -12.20 -26.42
CA GLY A 129 13.16 -12.74 -25.23
C GLY A 129 14.00 -11.69 -24.48
N GLN A 130 13.73 -10.40 -24.69
CA GLN A 130 14.48 -9.28 -24.12
C GLN A 130 13.66 -8.58 -23.04
N THR A 131 14.34 -8.01 -22.05
CA THR A 131 13.64 -7.18 -21.05
C THR A 131 13.15 -5.89 -21.71
N LEU A 132 12.16 -5.23 -21.10
CA LEU A 132 11.58 -4.01 -21.66
C LEU A 132 12.61 -2.87 -21.76
N GLU A 133 13.59 -2.86 -20.87
CA GLU A 133 14.73 -1.93 -20.88
C GLU A 133 15.66 -2.14 -22.08
N VAL A 134 15.77 -3.38 -22.57
CA VAL A 134 16.71 -3.77 -23.64
C VAL A 134 16.05 -3.73 -25.02
N SER A 135 14.77 -4.11 -25.12
CA SER A 135 14.06 -4.18 -26.40
C SER A 135 13.92 -2.82 -27.11
N GLY A 136 13.89 -1.73 -26.34
CA GLY A 136 13.67 -0.38 -26.85
C GLY A 136 12.37 -0.25 -27.68
N GLY A 137 12.33 0.76 -28.54
CA GLY A 137 11.24 1.10 -29.43
C GLY A 137 10.13 1.97 -28.82
N TRP A 138 9.33 2.57 -29.70
CA TRP A 138 8.12 3.31 -29.35
C TRP A 138 7.06 2.44 -28.66
N ASP A 139 7.05 1.13 -28.93
CA ASP A 139 6.26 0.13 -28.19
C ASP A 139 6.75 -0.02 -26.74
N GLY A 140 8.06 0.05 -26.51
CA GLY A 140 8.65 0.14 -25.17
C GLY A 140 8.22 1.42 -24.43
N VAL A 141 8.28 2.57 -25.10
CA VAL A 141 7.80 3.86 -24.55
C VAL A 141 6.30 3.80 -24.22
N ALA A 142 5.48 3.22 -25.09
CA ALA A 142 4.06 3.01 -24.85
C ALA A 142 3.82 2.10 -23.63
N ALA A 143 4.58 0.99 -23.50
CA ALA A 143 4.50 0.11 -22.34
C ALA A 143 4.85 0.87 -21.04
N TRP A 144 5.96 1.61 -21.01
CA TRP A 144 6.31 2.45 -19.84
C TRP A 144 5.23 3.46 -19.51
N SER A 145 4.62 4.08 -20.52
CA SER A 145 3.52 5.04 -20.32
C SER A 145 2.31 4.39 -19.65
N PHE A 146 1.89 3.20 -20.12
CA PHE A 146 0.77 2.48 -19.51
C PHE A 146 1.09 2.00 -18.10
N TYR A 147 2.31 1.49 -17.87
CA TYR A 147 2.78 1.09 -16.54
C TYR A 147 2.74 2.27 -15.56
N LEU A 148 3.31 3.42 -15.95
CA LEU A 148 3.44 4.57 -15.07
C LEU A 148 2.13 5.30 -14.80
N LEU A 149 1.11 5.16 -15.65
CA LEU A 149 -0.16 5.86 -15.48
C LEU A 149 -0.73 5.71 -14.06
N VAL A 150 -0.83 4.48 -13.56
CA VAL A 150 -1.37 4.20 -12.22
C VAL A 150 -0.39 4.61 -11.13
N LEU A 151 0.91 4.42 -11.36
CA LEU A 151 1.96 4.79 -10.40
C LEU A 151 2.00 6.31 -10.18
N LEU A 152 1.87 7.11 -11.23
CA LEU A 152 1.82 8.58 -11.14
C LEU A 152 0.56 9.07 -10.44
N VAL A 153 -0.60 8.45 -10.70
CA VAL A 153 -1.83 8.74 -9.96
C VAL A 153 -1.66 8.42 -8.48
N MET A 154 -1.08 7.26 -8.15
CA MET A 154 -0.77 6.87 -6.78
C MET A 154 0.20 7.87 -6.12
N ALA A 155 1.29 8.23 -6.81
CA ALA A 155 2.29 9.16 -6.31
C ALA A 155 1.69 10.55 -6.05
N ALA A 156 0.88 11.07 -6.97
CA ALA A 156 0.17 12.33 -6.80
C ALA A 156 -0.76 12.30 -5.58
N ARG A 157 -1.51 11.21 -5.40
CA ARG A 157 -2.38 10.99 -4.22
C ARG A 157 -1.58 10.92 -2.92
N PHE A 158 -0.44 10.23 -2.93
CA PHE A 158 0.44 10.08 -1.78
C PHE A 158 1.08 11.41 -1.37
N ILE A 159 1.59 12.17 -2.35
CA ILE A 159 2.10 13.54 -2.16
C ILE A 159 1.01 14.44 -1.61
N TRP A 160 -0.20 14.40 -2.18
CA TRP A 160 -1.33 15.19 -1.70
C TRP A 160 -1.74 14.85 -0.27
N MET A 161 -1.72 13.56 0.08
CA MET A 161 -1.98 13.08 1.45
C MET A 161 -0.99 13.72 2.43
N PHE A 162 0.32 13.61 2.20
CA PHE A 162 1.33 14.18 3.09
C PHE A 162 1.34 15.71 3.10
N ALA A 163 1.07 16.35 1.96
CA ALA A 163 0.89 17.80 1.90
C ALA A 163 -0.34 18.26 2.70
N SER A 164 -1.41 17.47 2.74
CA SER A 164 -2.58 17.74 3.57
C SER A 164 -2.29 17.55 5.07
N GLU A 165 -1.50 16.54 5.44
CA GLU A 165 -1.05 16.33 6.82
C GLU A 165 -0.12 17.45 7.27
N LEU A 166 0.79 17.91 6.41
CA LEU A 166 1.70 19.01 6.72
C LEU A 166 0.93 20.31 7.00
N ARG A 167 -0.14 20.57 6.25
CA ARG A 167 -1.04 21.72 6.48
C ARG A 167 -1.80 21.63 7.81
N LYS A 168 -2.14 20.43 8.28
CA LYS A 168 -2.88 20.20 9.54
C LYS A 168 -1.97 20.05 10.76
N ALA A 169 -0.67 19.86 10.56
CA ALA A 169 0.26 19.52 11.63
C ALA A 169 0.56 20.70 12.58
N ALA A 170 -0.07 20.68 13.75
CA ALA A 170 0.20 21.65 14.82
C ALA A 170 1.52 21.40 15.58
N SER A 171 2.00 20.15 15.62
CA SER A 171 3.19 19.75 16.40
C SER A 171 4.46 19.65 15.54
N ARG A 172 5.64 19.95 16.13
CA ARG A 172 6.94 19.78 15.44
C ARG A 172 7.16 18.35 14.94
N ARG A 173 6.79 17.34 15.73
CA ARG A 173 6.90 15.93 15.35
C ARG A 173 5.96 15.58 14.19
N GLY A 174 4.72 16.04 14.23
CA GLY A 174 3.76 15.85 13.14
C GLY A 174 4.25 16.48 11.84
N ARG A 175 4.83 17.68 11.91
CA ARG A 175 5.43 18.34 10.73
C ARG A 175 6.62 17.57 10.18
N LEU A 176 7.55 17.11 11.03
CA LEU A 176 8.70 16.32 10.58
C LEU A 176 8.26 15.04 9.87
N LEU A 177 7.28 14.33 10.42
CA LEU A 177 6.72 13.13 9.78
C LEU A 177 6.08 13.47 8.43
N ALA A 178 5.27 14.52 8.38
CA ALA A 178 4.60 14.93 7.14
C ALA A 178 5.58 15.39 6.07
N THR A 179 6.60 16.17 6.42
CA THR A 179 7.69 16.60 5.51
C THR A 179 8.49 15.40 5.02
N SER A 180 8.84 14.45 5.90
CA SER A 180 9.58 13.24 5.49
C SER A 180 8.79 12.38 4.49
N GLY A 181 7.48 12.20 4.72
CA GLY A 181 6.61 11.48 3.78
C GLY A 181 6.41 12.22 2.47
N LEU A 182 6.36 13.55 2.50
CA LEU A 182 6.29 14.38 1.29
C LEU A 182 7.55 14.26 0.44
N VAL A 183 8.74 14.38 1.05
CA VAL A 183 10.02 14.20 0.37
C VAL A 183 10.10 12.80 -0.23
N LEU A 184 9.74 11.77 0.53
CA LEU A 184 9.73 10.40 0.03
C LEU A 184 8.77 10.23 -1.16
N GLY A 185 7.58 10.84 -1.10
CA GLY A 185 6.61 10.81 -2.19
C GLY A 185 7.13 11.49 -3.46
N VAL A 186 7.80 12.64 -3.33
CA VAL A 186 8.41 13.35 -4.46
C VAL A 186 9.56 12.55 -5.06
N LEU A 187 10.43 11.96 -4.23
CA LEU A 187 11.53 11.11 -4.70
C LEU A 187 11.00 9.87 -5.43
N ALA A 188 9.96 9.23 -4.90
CA ALA A 188 9.31 8.09 -5.55
C ALA A 188 8.67 8.50 -6.90
N ALA A 189 8.02 9.66 -6.97
CA ALA A 189 7.46 10.18 -8.23
C ALA A 189 8.55 10.46 -9.27
N ALA A 190 9.69 11.02 -8.83
CA ALA A 190 10.84 11.26 -9.69
C ALA A 190 11.46 9.95 -10.21
N GLY A 191 11.62 8.94 -9.35
CA GLY A 191 12.09 7.60 -9.75
C GLY A 191 11.15 6.93 -10.76
N CYS A 192 9.84 7.05 -10.56
CA CYS A 192 8.86 6.57 -11.53
C CYS A 192 8.96 7.29 -12.89
N LEU A 193 9.16 8.61 -12.90
CA LEU A 193 9.28 9.38 -14.14
C LEU A 193 10.59 9.14 -14.88
N GLU A 194 11.68 8.88 -14.15
CA GLU A 194 13.00 8.59 -14.71
C GLU A 194 12.94 7.47 -15.75
N ALA A 195 12.24 6.37 -15.45
CA ALA A 195 12.12 5.23 -16.35
C ALA A 195 11.54 5.59 -17.74
N LEU A 196 10.57 6.51 -17.79
CA LEU A 196 9.95 6.97 -19.03
C LEU A 196 10.77 8.04 -19.72
N ILE A 197 11.31 9.00 -18.98
CA ILE A 197 12.17 10.04 -19.52
C ILE A 197 13.36 9.38 -20.22
N PHE A 198 14.00 8.42 -19.56
CA PHE A 198 15.14 7.70 -20.12
C PHE A 198 14.77 6.80 -21.29
N ALA A 199 13.59 6.16 -21.28
CA ALA A 199 13.12 5.43 -22.44
C ALA A 199 12.95 6.37 -23.65
N VAL A 200 12.36 7.55 -23.46
CA VAL A 200 12.18 8.54 -24.54
C VAL A 200 13.51 9.10 -25.02
N THR A 201 14.42 9.48 -24.12
CA THR A 201 15.71 10.06 -24.52
C THR A 201 16.63 9.04 -25.19
N ASP A 202 16.58 7.76 -24.80
CA ASP A 202 17.31 6.69 -25.47
C ASP A 202 16.75 6.48 -26.90
N GLU A 203 15.43 6.50 -27.10
CA GLU A 203 14.83 6.38 -28.44
C GLU A 203 15.07 7.60 -29.33
N LEU A 204 15.22 8.78 -28.74
CA LEU A 204 15.64 9.99 -29.46
C LEU A 204 17.15 10.00 -29.77
N GLY A 205 17.90 9.00 -29.32
CA GLY A 205 19.35 8.88 -29.51
C GLY A 205 20.18 9.86 -28.69
N TRP A 206 19.59 10.49 -27.66
CA TRP A 206 20.26 11.49 -26.84
C TRP A 206 21.07 10.87 -25.70
N THR A 207 20.72 9.65 -25.28
CA THR A 207 21.34 8.96 -24.15
C THR A 207 21.52 7.45 -24.42
N ASN A 208 22.32 6.79 -23.59
CA ASN A 208 22.38 5.33 -23.49
C ASN A 208 22.30 4.92 -22.02
N THR A 209 21.08 4.75 -21.52
CA THR A 209 20.82 4.56 -20.08
C THR A 209 20.51 3.11 -19.68
N VAL A 210 20.48 2.18 -20.64
CA VAL A 210 20.03 0.79 -20.45
C VAL A 210 20.69 0.10 -19.26
N ARG A 211 22.03 0.21 -19.13
CA ARG A 211 22.78 -0.40 -18.02
C ARG A 211 22.41 0.21 -16.67
N SER A 212 22.25 1.53 -16.61
CA SER A 212 21.88 2.25 -15.39
C SER A 212 20.45 1.89 -14.97
N ARG A 213 19.51 1.80 -15.91
CA ARG A 213 18.11 1.44 -15.65
C ARG A 213 17.94 0.02 -15.12
N LEU A 214 18.65 -0.94 -15.70
CA LEU A 214 18.64 -2.33 -15.21
C LEU A 214 19.07 -2.43 -13.74
N TRP A 215 20.12 -1.71 -13.36
CA TRP A 215 20.57 -1.68 -11.98
C TRP A 215 19.60 -0.90 -11.07
N LEU A 216 19.22 0.31 -11.47
CA LEU A 216 18.37 1.20 -10.69
C LEU A 216 16.99 0.60 -10.44
N HIS A 217 16.32 0.07 -11.46
CA HIS A 217 15.01 -0.56 -11.30
C HIS A 217 15.07 -1.78 -10.37
N GLY A 218 16.08 -2.64 -10.49
CA GLY A 218 16.21 -3.79 -9.60
C GLY A 218 16.46 -3.39 -8.14
N PHE A 219 17.27 -2.36 -7.92
CA PHE A 219 17.53 -1.80 -6.59
C PHE A 219 16.30 -1.10 -6.00
N GLU A 220 15.62 -0.28 -6.80
CA GLU A 220 14.42 0.47 -6.39
C GLU A 220 13.30 -0.46 -5.95
N PHE A 221 13.02 -1.53 -6.72
CA PHE A 221 12.03 -2.54 -6.34
C PHE A 221 12.34 -3.13 -4.96
N PHE A 222 13.60 -3.50 -4.70
CA PHE A 222 14.05 -4.03 -3.42
C PHE A 222 13.85 -3.04 -2.27
N CYS A 223 14.27 -1.80 -2.46
CA CYS A 223 14.10 -0.74 -1.45
C CYS A 223 12.64 -0.45 -1.14
N ILE A 224 11.78 -0.34 -2.16
CA ILE A 224 10.33 -0.15 -1.99
C ILE A 224 9.75 -1.30 -1.18
N ALA A 225 10.13 -2.54 -1.51
CA ALA A 225 9.61 -3.71 -0.80
C ALA A 225 10.02 -3.69 0.67
N VAL A 226 11.30 -3.45 0.98
CA VAL A 226 11.77 -3.32 2.37
C VAL A 226 10.99 -2.23 3.12
N PHE A 227 10.83 -1.05 2.51
CA PHE A 227 10.13 0.07 3.15
C PHE A 227 8.66 -0.24 3.44
N VAL A 228 7.93 -0.82 2.47
CA VAL A 228 6.53 -1.25 2.63
C VAL A 228 6.42 -2.27 3.77
N TYR A 229 7.35 -3.20 3.88
CA TYR A 229 7.31 -4.21 4.93
C TYR A 229 7.67 -3.68 6.32
N ILE A 230 8.59 -2.72 6.42
CA ILE A 230 8.90 -2.02 7.68
C ILE A 230 7.65 -1.30 8.20
N LEU A 231 6.97 -0.53 7.35
CA LEU A 231 5.73 0.15 7.71
C LEU A 231 4.61 -0.86 8.05
N GLY A 232 4.51 -1.95 7.29
CA GLY A 232 3.61 -3.06 7.58
C GLY A 232 3.89 -3.76 8.92
N ALA A 233 5.13 -3.80 9.39
CA ALA A 233 5.44 -4.41 10.67
C ALA A 233 4.91 -3.58 11.86
N VAL A 234 4.72 -2.27 11.73
CA VAL A 234 4.36 -1.37 12.84
C VAL A 234 3.06 -1.79 13.56
N PRO A 235 1.90 -2.00 12.88
CA PRO A 235 0.68 -2.45 13.56
C PRO A 235 0.79 -3.86 14.15
N LEU A 236 1.59 -4.73 13.53
CA LEU A 236 1.84 -6.08 14.02
C LEU A 236 2.61 -6.06 15.35
N ILE A 237 3.69 -5.28 15.41
CA ILE A 237 4.47 -5.05 16.63
C ILE A 237 3.57 -4.47 17.73
N GLY A 238 2.74 -3.47 17.39
CA GLY A 238 1.77 -2.90 18.34
C GLY A 238 0.82 -3.94 18.93
N LYS A 239 0.27 -4.84 18.09
CA LYS A 239 -0.59 -5.95 18.57
C LYS A 239 0.16 -7.01 19.37
N LEU A 240 1.43 -7.26 19.05
CA LEU A 240 2.24 -8.22 19.80
C LEU A 240 2.58 -7.67 21.18
N ILE A 241 2.98 -6.40 21.26
CA ILE A 241 3.25 -5.69 22.52
C ILE A 241 2.00 -5.66 23.40
N SER A 242 0.81 -5.41 22.83
CA SER A 242 -0.43 -5.42 23.60
C SER A 242 -0.81 -6.81 24.09
N ARG A 243 -0.58 -7.87 23.31
CA ARG A 243 -0.79 -9.27 23.73
C ARG A 243 0.14 -9.72 24.85
N ILE A 244 1.41 -9.28 24.83
CA ILE A 244 2.40 -9.60 25.88
C ILE A 244 2.15 -8.73 27.15
N GLY A 245 1.19 -7.80 27.12
CA GLY A 245 0.87 -6.93 28.26
C GLY A 245 1.91 -5.83 28.51
N LEU A 246 2.83 -5.64 27.55
CA LEU A 246 3.87 -4.62 27.60
C LEU A 246 3.37 -3.23 27.20
N ASP A 247 2.14 -3.11 26.69
CA ASP A 247 1.53 -1.84 26.35
C ASP A 247 1.28 -0.95 27.59
N SER A 248 2.07 0.12 27.70
CA SER A 248 1.96 1.12 28.76
C SER A 248 0.61 1.83 28.77
N ARG A 249 -0.04 1.99 27.60
CA ARG A 249 -1.38 2.61 27.49
C ARG A 249 -2.46 1.67 28.01
N SER A 250 -2.40 0.38 27.67
CA SER A 250 -3.30 -0.63 28.25
C SER A 250 -3.15 -0.72 29.77
N ARG A 251 -1.91 -0.65 30.30
CA ARG A 251 -1.66 -0.59 31.76
C ARG A 251 -2.23 0.68 32.38
N ALA A 252 -2.00 1.84 31.76
CA ALA A 252 -2.56 3.11 32.25
C ALA A 252 -4.10 3.10 32.23
N HIS A 253 -4.71 2.58 31.16
CA HIS A 253 -6.16 2.44 31.06
C HIS A 253 -6.72 1.47 32.11
N LYS A 254 -6.08 0.31 32.33
CA LYS A 254 -6.44 -0.63 33.41
C LYS A 254 -6.30 -0.01 34.81
N ARG A 255 -5.31 0.87 35.02
CA ARG A 255 -5.14 1.62 36.28
C ARG A 255 -6.19 2.71 36.47
N LEU A 256 -6.61 3.36 35.39
CA LEU A 256 -7.62 4.41 35.40
C LEU A 256 -9.05 3.87 35.45
N ARG A 257 -9.29 2.65 34.97
CA ARG A 257 -10.61 2.00 34.96
C ARG A 257 -11.26 1.86 36.34
N PRO A 258 -10.58 1.39 37.41
CA PRO A 258 -11.18 1.34 38.73
C PRO A 258 -11.48 2.74 39.27
N LEU A 259 -10.59 3.71 39.04
CA LEU A 259 -10.80 5.10 39.47
C LEU A 259 -12.02 5.74 38.76
N TRP A 260 -12.16 5.48 37.45
CA TRP A 260 -13.31 5.92 36.67
C TRP A 260 -14.60 5.27 37.17
N LEU A 261 -14.59 3.95 37.43
CA LEU A 261 -15.75 3.25 37.99
C LEU A 261 -16.16 3.84 39.34
N THR A 262 -15.21 4.07 40.25
CA THR A 262 -15.47 4.71 41.56
C THR A 262 -16.04 6.12 41.39
N MET A 263 -15.49 6.93 40.48
CA MET A 263 -16.00 8.28 40.22
C MET A 263 -17.43 8.24 39.66
N THR A 264 -17.74 7.31 38.74
CA THR A 264 -19.10 7.16 38.20
C THR A 264 -20.10 6.57 39.20
N THR A 265 -19.64 5.83 40.21
CA THR A 265 -20.53 5.37 41.29
C THR A 265 -20.84 6.45 42.33
N VAL A 266 -19.92 7.39 42.55
CA VAL A 266 -20.08 8.47 43.55
C VAL A 266 -20.75 9.71 42.94
N VAL A 267 -20.48 9.99 41.66
CA VAL A 267 -21.08 11.10 40.90
C VAL A 267 -21.59 10.57 39.56
N PRO A 268 -22.83 10.04 39.51
CA PRO A 268 -23.40 9.41 38.31
C PRO A 268 -23.45 10.35 37.11
N ASP A 269 -23.62 11.65 37.34
CA ASP A 269 -23.74 12.69 36.30
C ASP A 269 -22.45 12.92 35.49
N VAL A 270 -21.31 12.38 35.95
CA VAL A 270 -20.01 12.44 35.23
C VAL A 270 -19.88 11.30 34.21
N ALA A 271 -20.74 10.29 34.25
CA ALA A 271 -20.82 9.32 33.17
C ALA A 271 -21.22 10.06 31.89
N LEU A 272 -20.28 10.18 30.95
CA LEU A 272 -20.50 10.80 29.64
C LEU A 272 -21.81 10.30 29.04
N ASN A 273 -22.84 11.15 29.12
CA ASN A 273 -24.09 10.97 28.40
C ASN A 273 -23.72 10.81 26.93
N ARG A 274 -23.94 9.62 26.37
CA ARG A 274 -23.85 9.45 24.91
C ARG A 274 -24.85 10.44 24.30
N PRO A 275 -24.42 11.38 23.45
CA PRO A 275 -25.35 12.26 22.78
C PRO A 275 -26.17 11.40 21.82
N GLY A 276 -27.47 11.23 22.11
CA GLY A 276 -28.37 10.48 21.24
C GLY A 276 -29.60 9.83 21.86
N PHE A 277 -29.87 9.96 23.16
CA PHE A 277 -31.22 9.62 23.66
C PHE A 277 -31.57 10.44 24.92
N HIS A 278 -32.15 11.62 24.69
CA HIS A 278 -33.07 12.30 25.61
C HIS A 278 -34.37 12.44 24.83
N ALA A 279 -35.55 12.30 25.42
CA ALA A 279 -35.99 12.92 26.66
C ALA A 279 -37.29 12.22 27.14
N PRO A 280 -38.15 12.85 27.96
CA PRO A 280 -37.99 13.37 29.31
C PRO A 280 -39.01 12.72 30.27
N SER A 281 -38.81 12.88 31.58
CA SER A 281 -39.87 12.69 32.56
C SER A 281 -41.00 13.70 32.34
N GLY A 282 -42.23 13.22 32.10
CA GLY A 282 -43.46 14.01 32.26
C GLY A 282 -44.39 14.04 31.04
N PHE A 283 -45.18 12.98 30.87
CA PHE A 283 -46.61 12.95 30.53
C PHE A 283 -46.95 11.49 30.21
N CYS A 284 -47.49 10.75 31.18
CA CYS A 284 -48.09 9.44 30.93
C CYS A 284 -49.56 9.63 30.57
N ASP A 285 -49.98 9.07 29.44
CA ASP A 285 -51.38 8.78 29.14
C ASP A 285 -51.78 7.49 29.92
N PRO A 286 -52.98 7.34 30.53
CA PRO A 286 -53.24 6.34 31.56
C PRO A 286 -53.25 4.87 31.10
N ALA A 287 -53.05 4.58 29.81
CA ALA A 287 -53.31 3.25 29.26
C ALA A 287 -52.06 2.42 28.86
N GLY A 288 -50.85 2.97 28.95
CA GLY A 288 -49.61 2.17 28.95
C GLY A 288 -49.44 1.09 27.85
N LEU A 289 -49.65 1.41 26.57
CA LEU A 289 -49.35 0.49 25.46
C LEU A 289 -48.30 1.05 24.49
N PRO A 290 -47.38 0.22 23.94
CA PRO A 290 -46.36 0.66 23.00
C PRO A 290 -46.92 0.79 21.57
N VAL A 291 -46.62 1.92 20.91
CA VAL A 291 -46.97 2.16 19.50
C VAL A 291 -45.98 1.41 18.59
N THR A 292 -46.49 0.44 17.84
CA THR A 292 -45.77 -0.30 16.79
C THR A 292 -46.01 0.36 15.43
N SER A 293 -45.01 1.04 14.87
CA SER A 293 -44.86 1.18 13.40
C SER A 293 -43.54 1.85 13.05
N TRP A 294 -42.78 1.19 12.18
CA TRP A 294 -41.64 1.75 11.44
C TRP A 294 -42.14 2.20 10.07
N GLU A 295 -42.03 3.49 9.78
CA GLU A 295 -41.82 4.05 8.44
C GLU A 295 -40.70 5.10 8.51
#